data_AF-A0AAP0KHV5-F1
#
_entry.id   AF-A0AAP0KHV5-F1
#
_cell.length_a   1.000
_cell.length_b   1.000
_cell.length_c   1.000
_cell.angle_alpha   90.00
_cell.angle_beta   90.00
_cell.angle_gamma   90.00
#
_symmetry.space_group_name_H-M   'P 1'
#
loop_
_entity.id
_entity.type
_entity.pdbx_description
1 polymer ?
#
loop_
_entity_poly.entity_id
_entity_poly.type
_entity_poly.pdbx_seq_one_letter_code
_entity_poly.pdbx_strand_id
1 'polypeptide(L)'
;MKKVKRMMEERKMRRGSSTTASLELLRTYGTIEPPLFDLEDLLRASVEVLGKGSVGTSYKAVLEEGTTVVVKRLKDVVVTKREFEVQMEGLGKVNHENIVPLRAFYYSKDEKLLVYDFMPA
;
A
#
# COMPACT_ATOMS: atom_id res chain seq x y z
N MET A 1 6.44 -3.96 -8.33
CA MET A 1 5.95 -2.57 -8.53
C MET A 1 6.00 -2.02 -9.95
N LYS A 2 6.79 -2.53 -10.92
CA LYS A 2 6.88 -1.96 -12.28
C LYS A 2 5.53 -1.72 -12.97
N LYS A 3 4.55 -2.63 -12.79
CA LYS A 3 3.18 -2.48 -13.32
C LYS A 3 2.38 -1.37 -12.63
N VAL A 4 2.51 -1.21 -11.31
CA VAL A 4 1.87 -0.13 -10.55
C VAL A 4 2.42 1.22 -10.98
N LYS A 5 3.75 1.33 -11.10
CA LYS A 5 4.43 2.54 -11.60
C LYS A 5 3.98 2.88 -13.02
N ARG A 6 3.98 1.91 -13.94
CA ARG A 6 3.50 2.08 -15.32
C ARG A 6 2.01 2.47 -15.39
N MET A 7 1.15 1.83 -14.60
CA MET A 7 -0.29 2.14 -14.54
C MET A 7 -0.53 3.58 -14.06
N MET A 8 0.34 4.11 -13.18
CA MET A 8 0.27 5.49 -12.72
C MET A 8 0.83 6.48 -13.74
N GLU A 9 1.94 6.16 -14.41
CA GLU A 9 2.49 6.98 -15.51
C GLU A 9 1.49 7.12 -16.67
N GLU A 10 0.84 6.02 -17.07
CA GLU A 10 -0.22 6.00 -18.09
C GLU A 10 -1.45 6.82 -17.67
N ARG A 11 -1.74 6.91 -16.36
CA ARG A 11 -2.83 7.74 -15.80
C ARG A 11 -2.46 9.22 -15.65
N LYS A 12 -1.17 9.54 -15.38
CA LYS A 12 -0.63 10.91 -15.29
C LYS A 12 -0.65 11.59 -16.67
N MET A 13 -0.44 10.81 -17.75
CA MET A 13 -0.48 11.29 -19.14
C MET A 13 -1.90 11.61 -19.65
N ARG A 14 -2.95 11.12 -18.99
CA ARG A 14 -4.36 11.26 -19.43
C ARG A 14 -5.12 12.44 -18.84
N ARG A 15 -4.57 13.19 -17.88
CA ARG A 15 -5.31 14.26 -17.18
C ARG A 15 -4.53 15.56 -17.17
N GLY A 16 -4.98 16.49 -18.01
CA GLY A 16 -4.69 17.92 -17.88
C GLY A 16 -5.79 18.64 -17.08
N SER A 17 -5.36 19.56 -16.23
CA SER A 17 -6.15 20.50 -15.41
C SER A 17 -6.74 20.01 -14.08
N SER A 18 -6.73 20.96 -13.16
CA SER A 18 -6.74 20.92 -11.69
C SER A 18 -8.00 20.33 -11.03
N THR A 19 -7.81 19.92 -9.77
CA THR A 19 -8.80 19.72 -8.68
C THR A 19 -9.17 18.25 -8.39
N THR A 20 -8.54 17.71 -7.32
CA THR A 20 -9.04 16.64 -6.43
C THR A 20 -9.12 15.19 -6.94
N ALA A 21 -8.27 14.79 -7.89
CA ALA A 21 -8.16 13.39 -8.32
C ALA A 21 -6.71 12.88 -8.44
N SER A 22 -5.78 13.60 -7.79
CA SER A 22 -4.44 13.12 -7.49
C SER A 22 -4.56 12.00 -6.44
N LEU A 23 -4.02 10.83 -6.77
CA LEU A 23 -3.54 9.84 -5.80
C LEU A 23 -4.59 9.43 -4.74
N GLU A 24 -5.30 8.30 -4.94
CA GLU A 24 -6.00 7.66 -3.82
C GLU A 24 -4.96 7.38 -2.73
N LEU A 25 -4.96 8.25 -1.71
CA LEU A 25 -4.08 8.23 -0.56
C LEU A 25 -4.12 6.83 0.04
N LEU A 26 -2.97 6.34 0.50
CA LEU A 26 -2.93 5.24 1.45
C LEU A 26 -3.88 5.59 2.61
N ARG A 27 -5.02 4.90 2.73
CA ARG A 27 -5.95 5.14 3.85
C ARG A 27 -5.40 4.45 5.08
N THR A 28 -5.34 5.19 6.16
CA THR A 28 -4.72 4.82 7.43
C THR A 28 -5.79 4.31 8.39
N TYR A 29 -5.41 3.43 9.31
CA TYR A 29 -6.28 2.98 10.38
C TYR A 29 -5.54 3.00 11.71
N GLY A 30 -6.22 3.47 12.75
CA GLY A 30 -5.79 3.30 14.14
C GLY A 30 -4.54 4.07 14.57
N THR A 31 -3.76 4.66 13.64
CA THR A 31 -2.64 5.52 13.99
C THR A 31 -3.14 6.96 14.16
N ILE A 32 -2.81 7.57 15.31
CA ILE A 32 -3.08 9.00 15.59
C ILE A 32 -2.31 9.87 14.57
N GLU A 33 -1.21 9.34 14.05
CA GLU A 33 -0.36 10.02 13.08
C GLU A 33 -0.53 9.42 11.67
N PRO A 34 -0.71 10.26 10.64
CA PRO A 34 -0.65 9.80 9.27
C PRO A 34 0.75 9.23 8.96
N PRO A 35 0.87 8.24 8.06
CA PRO A 35 2.14 7.81 7.52
C PRO A 35 2.90 9.02 7.00
N LEU A 36 4.19 9.09 7.33
CA LEU A 36 5.11 10.11 6.84
C LEU A 36 5.42 9.95 5.33
N PHE A 37 4.71 9.07 4.63
CA PHE A 37 4.93 8.77 3.22
C PHE A 37 3.60 8.58 2.50
N ASP A 38 3.58 8.92 1.22
CA ASP A 38 2.46 8.69 0.33
C ASP A 38 2.74 7.57 -0.69
N LEU A 39 1.83 7.43 -1.66
CA LEU A 39 1.96 6.42 -2.69
C LEU A 39 3.09 6.74 -3.69
N GLU A 40 3.38 8.02 -3.95
CA GLU A 40 4.49 8.43 -4.83
C GLU A 40 5.83 8.08 -4.20
N ASP A 41 5.96 8.20 -2.88
CA ASP A 41 7.16 7.77 -2.15
C ASP A 41 7.38 6.26 -2.28
N LEU A 42 6.32 5.44 -2.14
CA LEU A 42 6.41 3.98 -2.35
C LEU A 42 6.82 3.59 -3.78
N LEU A 43 6.49 4.44 -4.77
CA LEU A 43 6.85 4.20 -6.18
C LEU A 43 8.29 4.60 -6.50
N ARG A 44 8.87 5.50 -5.70
CA ARG A 44 10.27 5.93 -5.78
C ARG A 44 11.20 5.07 -4.93
N ALA A 45 10.66 4.40 -3.91
CA ALA A 45 11.41 3.53 -3.01
C ALA A 45 12.27 2.49 -3.74
N SER A 46 13.43 2.20 -3.15
CA SER A 46 14.20 0.99 -3.50
C SER A 46 13.49 -0.23 -2.93
N VAL A 47 13.36 -1.28 -3.73
CA VAL A 47 12.48 -2.41 -3.40
C VAL A 47 13.17 -3.75 -3.59
N GLU A 48 13.02 -4.61 -2.59
CA GLU A 48 13.52 -5.98 -2.58
C GLU A 48 12.35 -6.95 -2.37
N VAL A 49 12.36 -8.10 -3.05
CA VAL A 49 11.35 -9.14 -2.85
C VAL A 49 11.68 -9.91 -1.58
N LEU A 50 10.80 -9.88 -0.59
CA LEU A 50 10.93 -10.69 0.61
C LEU A 50 10.42 -12.12 0.40
N GLY A 51 9.41 -12.29 -0.47
CA GLY A 51 8.91 -13.62 -0.79
C GLY A 51 7.56 -13.61 -1.50
N LYS A 52 7.22 -14.77 -2.06
CA LYS A 52 5.94 -15.04 -2.72
C LYS A 52 5.17 -16.08 -1.92
N GLY A 53 4.00 -15.71 -1.44
CA GLY A 53 3.10 -16.58 -0.68
C GLY A 53 1.84 -16.97 -1.45
N SER A 54 0.97 -17.70 -0.76
CA SER A 54 -0.34 -18.14 -1.26
C SER A 54 -1.31 -16.99 -1.53
N VAL A 55 -1.13 -15.85 -0.86
CA VAL A 55 -2.02 -14.67 -0.95
C VAL A 55 -1.41 -13.49 -1.72
N GLY A 56 -0.16 -13.60 -2.19
CA GLY A 56 0.50 -12.49 -2.88
C GLY A 56 2.01 -12.49 -2.79
N THR A 57 2.61 -11.32 -3.00
CA THR A 57 4.06 -11.11 -2.90
C THR A 57 4.34 -9.98 -1.91
N SER A 58 5.31 -10.18 -1.04
CA SER A 58 5.78 -9.18 -0.09
C SER A 58 7.08 -8.55 -0.59
N TYR A 59 7.16 -7.24 -0.48
CA TYR A 59 8.32 -6.44 -0.85
C TYR A 59 8.76 -5.62 0.35
N LYS A 60 10.07 -5.56 0.59
CA LYS A 60 10.68 -4.56 1.45
C LYS A 60 10.87 -3.30 0.61
N ALA A 61 10.37 -2.17 1.09
CA ALA A 61 10.53 -0.87 0.43
C ALA A 61 11.27 0.07 1.39
N VAL A 62 12.39 0.62 0.91
CA VAL A 62 13.19 1.62 1.63
C VAL A 62 12.90 2.98 1.00
N LEU A 63 12.29 3.86 1.80
CA LEU A 63 11.90 5.23 1.41
C LEU A 63 13.09 6.19 1.55
N GLU A 64 13.02 7.34 0.89
CA GLU A 64 14.12 8.33 0.85
C GLU A 64 14.48 8.88 2.25
N GLU A 65 13.52 8.89 3.19
CA GLU A 65 13.72 9.35 4.58
C GLU A 65 14.22 8.25 5.54
N GLY A 66 14.64 7.08 5.02
CA GLY A 66 15.12 5.96 5.84
C GLY A 66 14.01 5.08 6.43
N THR A 67 12.75 5.51 6.32
CA THR A 67 11.57 4.69 6.67
C THR A 67 11.55 3.42 5.82
N THR A 68 11.45 2.26 6.47
CA THR A 68 11.37 0.97 5.78
C THR A 68 10.04 0.30 6.08
N VAL A 69 9.33 -0.10 5.02
CA VAL A 69 8.00 -0.72 5.12
C VAL A 69 7.94 -2.03 4.34
N VAL A 70 6.98 -2.87 4.69
CA VAL A 70 6.59 -4.02 3.90
C VAL A 70 5.35 -3.67 3.09
N VAL A 71 5.46 -3.77 1.76
CA VAL A 71 4.32 -3.69 0.85
C VAL A 71 3.93 -5.10 0.44
N LYS A 72 2.73 -5.53 0.81
CA LYS A 72 2.16 -6.81 0.37
C LYS A 72 1.17 -6.57 -0.77
N ARG A 73 1.52 -7.05 -1.95
CA ARG A 73 0.67 -7.02 -3.14
C ARG A 73 -0.17 -8.29 -3.16
N LEU A 74 -1.48 -8.14 -2.99
CA LEU A 74 -2.42 -9.25 -3.01
C LEU A 74 -2.63 -9.75 -4.44
N LYS A 75 -2.80 -11.07 -4.60
CA LYS A 75 -3.15 -11.70 -5.88
C LYS A 75 -4.57 -12.27 -5.81
N ASP A 76 -5.24 -12.32 -6.96
CA ASP A 76 -6.52 -13.02 -7.15
C ASP A 76 -7.67 -12.54 -6.22
N VAL A 77 -7.60 -11.29 -5.76
CA VAL A 77 -8.65 -10.67 -4.92
C VAL A 77 -9.66 -9.93 -5.80
N VAL A 78 -10.85 -10.52 -5.95
CA VAL A 78 -11.99 -9.97 -6.71
C VAL A 78 -13.08 -9.55 -5.73
N VAL A 79 -12.97 -8.33 -5.20
CA VAL A 79 -13.95 -7.73 -4.30
C VAL A 79 -14.17 -6.27 -4.70
N THR A 80 -15.31 -5.71 -4.31
CA THR A 80 -15.58 -4.28 -4.46
C THR A 80 -14.71 -3.44 -3.53
N LYS A 81 -14.58 -2.13 -3.83
CA LYS A 81 -13.88 -1.18 -2.95
C LYS A 81 -14.45 -1.20 -1.53
N ARG A 82 -15.78 -1.18 -1.42
CA ARG A 82 -16.48 -1.19 -0.12
C ARG A 82 -16.19 -2.44 0.69
N GLU A 83 -16.26 -3.63 0.08
CA GLU A 83 -15.93 -4.88 0.76
C GLU A 83 -14.47 -4.91 1.22
N PHE A 84 -13.56 -4.44 0.36
CA PHE A 84 -12.15 -4.32 0.71
C PHE A 84 -11.96 -3.40 1.91
N GLU A 85 -12.55 -2.20 1.88
CA GLU A 85 -12.47 -1.22 2.98
C GLU A 85 -13.00 -1.77 4.29
N VAL A 86 -14.14 -2.48 4.29
CA VAL A 86 -14.68 -3.14 5.48
C VAL A 86 -13.71 -4.16 6.06
N GLN A 87 -13.05 -4.97 5.21
CA GLN A 87 -12.05 -5.92 5.69
C GLN A 87 -10.81 -5.21 6.24
N MET A 88 -10.37 -4.13 5.60
CA MET A 88 -9.21 -3.37 6.07
C MET A 88 -9.50 -2.61 7.37
N GLU A 89 -10.75 -2.17 7.58
CA GLU A 89 -11.22 -1.62 8.86
C GLU A 89 -11.18 -2.68 9.97
N GLY A 90 -11.57 -3.92 9.67
CA GLY A 90 -11.43 -5.03 10.60
C GLY A 90 -9.97 -5.32 10.94
N LEU A 91 -9.11 -5.41 9.91
CA LEU A 91 -7.69 -5.70 10.06
C LEU A 91 -6.92 -4.58 10.78
N GLY A 92 -7.25 -3.32 10.50
CA GLY A 92 -6.63 -2.16 11.13
C GLY A 92 -6.98 -1.99 12.62
N LYS A 93 -8.03 -2.66 13.11
CA LYS A 93 -8.38 -2.70 14.54
C LYS A 93 -7.63 -3.79 15.31
N VAL A 94 -6.96 -4.71 14.61
CA VAL A 94 -6.17 -5.75 15.26
C VAL A 94 -4.91 -5.13 15.85
N ASN A 95 -4.84 -5.11 17.18
CA ASN A 95 -3.68 -4.63 17.93
C ASN A 95 -3.27 -5.71 18.93
N HIS A 96 -2.16 -6.39 18.66
CA HIS A 96 -1.66 -7.49 19.48
C HIS A 96 -0.12 -7.53 19.39
N GLU A 97 0.56 -7.88 20.48
CA GLU A 97 2.04 -7.89 20.56
C GLU A 97 2.71 -8.70 19.43
N ASN A 98 2.07 -9.79 19.01
CA ASN A 98 2.57 -10.71 17.98
C ASN A 98 2.05 -10.41 16.56
N ILE A 99 1.42 -9.25 16.33
CA ILE A 99 0.85 -8.87 15.03
C ILE A 99 1.31 -7.46 14.69
N VAL A 100 2.00 -7.31 13.55
CA VAL A 100 2.36 -5.98 13.02
C VAL A 100 1.09 -5.26 12.54
N PRO A 101 0.77 -4.07 13.09
CA PRO A 101 -0.43 -3.33 12.69
C PRO A 101 -0.42 -2.92 11.22
N LEU A 102 -1.59 -2.92 10.58
CA LEU A 102 -1.76 -2.39 9.23
C LEU A 102 -1.60 -0.85 9.28
N ARG A 103 -0.55 -0.32 8.64
CA ARG A 103 -0.32 1.13 8.52
C ARG A 103 -1.30 1.75 7.55
N ALA A 104 -1.42 1.14 6.37
CA ALA A 104 -2.29 1.62 5.33
C ALA A 104 -2.58 0.57 4.26
N PHE A 105 -3.51 0.90 3.37
CA PHE A 105 -3.82 0.09 2.19
C PHE A 105 -4.07 0.95 0.95
N TYR A 106 -3.92 0.32 -0.21
CA TYR A 106 -4.30 0.86 -1.49
C TYR A 106 -5.28 -0.08 -2.18
N TYR A 107 -6.32 0.48 -2.77
CA TYR A 107 -7.26 -0.26 -3.58
C TYR A 107 -7.30 0.31 -5.00
N SER A 108 -7.32 -0.58 -5.98
CA SER A 108 -7.79 -0.30 -7.33
C SER A 108 -8.41 -1.56 -7.93
N LYS A 109 -9.00 -1.41 -9.12
CA LYS A 109 -9.54 -2.55 -9.86
C LYS A 109 -8.48 -3.63 -10.09
N ASP A 110 -7.26 -3.23 -10.45
CA ASP A 110 -6.20 -4.15 -10.87
C ASP A 110 -5.22 -4.52 -9.75
N GLU A 111 -5.10 -3.68 -8.72
CA GLU A 111 -4.05 -3.77 -7.70
C GLU A 111 -4.62 -3.50 -6.31
N LYS A 112 -4.22 -4.31 -5.33
CA LYS A 112 -4.55 -4.15 -3.91
C LYS A 112 -3.28 -4.33 -3.10
N LEU A 113 -2.92 -3.31 -2.32
CA LEU A 113 -1.69 -3.29 -1.54
C LEU A 113 -2.02 -3.12 -0.07
N LEU A 114 -1.27 -3.81 0.78
CA LEU A 114 -1.25 -3.63 2.23
C LEU A 114 0.13 -3.13 2.62
N VAL A 115 0.20 -2.19 3.55
CA VAL A 115 1.45 -1.59 4.01
C VAL A 115 1.59 -1.80 5.52
N TYR A 116 2.75 -2.30 5.93
CA TYR A 116 3.12 -2.59 7.32
C TYR A 116 4.50 -2.04 7.61
N ASP A 117 4.81 -1.88 8.90
CA ASP A 117 6.19 -1.62 9.32
C ASP A 117 7.09 -2.82 9.01
N PHE A 118 8.32 -2.54 8.61
CA PHE A 118 9.33 -3.58 8.46
C PHE A 118 9.88 -3.97 9.84
N MET A 119 9.70 -5.24 10.20
CA MET A 119 10.32 -5.82 11.38
C MET A 119 11.61 -6.54 10.97
N PRO A 120 12.80 -6.06 11.39
CA PRO A 120 14.03 -6.82 11.21
C PRO A 120 13.98 -8.12 12.03
N ALA A 121 14.56 -9.19 11.48
CA ALA A 121 14.73 -10.46 12.18
C ALA A 121 15.92 -10.41 13.13
#